data_AF-A0A9P7BI72-F1
#
_entry.id   AF-A0A9P7BI72-F1
#
_cell.length_a   1.000
_cell.length_b   1.000
_cell.length_c   1.000
_cell.angle_alpha   90.00
_cell.angle_beta   90.00
_cell.angle_gamma   90.00
#
_symmetry.space_group_name_H-M   'P 1'
#
loop_
_entity.id
_entity.type
_entity.pdbx_description
1 polymer ?
#
loop_
_entity_poly.entity_id
_entity_poly.type
_entity_poly.pdbx_seq_one_letter_code
_entity_poly.pdbx_strand_id
1 'polypeptide(L)'
;MLEFISETAQYGDYVSGPRVIDAGTKARMKEVLKDIQDGTFTKNWVAEYEAGLPNYNKFKQADLEHPIEKVGKELRAKMVWLQGQAA
;
A
#
# COMPACT_ATOMS: atom_id res chain seq x y z
N MET A 1 1.01 20.24 5.77
CA MET A 1 2.03 19.20 5.50
C MET A 1 3.26 19.81 4.84
N LEU A 2 3.11 20.53 3.73
CA LEU A 2 4.22 21.21 3.07
C LEU A 2 4.88 22.31 3.92
N GLU A 3 4.12 22.93 4.82
CA GLU A 3 4.59 23.97 5.75
C GLU A 3 5.66 23.49 6.75
N PHE A 4 5.80 22.19 6.98
CA PHE A 4 6.71 21.63 8.00
C PHE A 4 7.90 20.87 7.40
N ILE A 5 8.17 21.03 6.10
CA ILE A 5 9.29 20.42 5.39
C ILE A 5 10.12 21.50 4.68
N SER A 6 11.36 21.18 4.31
CA SER A 6 12.25 22.13 3.62
C SER A 6 11.70 22.54 2.25
N GLU A 7 12.04 23.75 1.80
CA GLU A 7 11.67 24.26 0.48
C GLU A 7 12.12 23.33 -0.65
N THR A 8 13.27 22.68 -0.50
CA THR A 8 13.77 21.65 -1.42
C THR A 8 12.78 20.48 -1.57
N ALA A 9 12.23 20.00 -0.45
CA ALA A 9 11.28 18.90 -0.47
C ALA A 9 9.92 19.34 -1.05
N GLN A 10 9.49 20.58 -0.77
CA GLN A 10 8.28 21.15 -1.38
C GLN A 10 8.40 21.26 -2.90
N TYR A 11 9.52 21.82 -3.39
CA TYR A 11 9.78 21.90 -4.83
C TYR A 11 9.81 20.50 -5.46
N GLY A 12 10.47 19.54 -4.78
CA GLY A 12 10.48 18.13 -5.16
C GLY A 12 9.09 17.53 -5.31
N ASP A 13 8.19 17.77 -4.35
CA ASP A 13 6.79 17.33 -4.40
C ASP A 13 6.07 17.92 -5.61
N TYR A 14 6.13 19.23 -5.83
CA TYR A 14 5.45 19.87 -6.96
C TYR A 14 5.88 19.32 -8.32
N VAL A 15 7.18 19.08 -8.52
CA VAL A 15 7.69 18.65 -9.83
C VAL A 15 7.72 17.14 -10.02
N SER A 16 7.74 16.36 -8.95
CA SER A 16 7.88 14.89 -9.01
C SER A 16 6.63 14.14 -8.59
N GLY A 17 5.79 14.69 -7.70
CA GLY A 17 4.54 14.08 -7.27
C GLY A 17 3.64 13.69 -8.44
N PRO A 18 3.30 14.62 -9.36
CA PRO A 18 2.49 14.31 -10.54
C PRO A 18 3.15 13.37 -11.55
N ARG A 19 4.48 13.19 -11.50
CA ARG A 19 5.20 12.23 -12.36
C ARG A 19 5.03 10.79 -11.87
N VAL A 20 4.81 10.61 -10.56
CA VAL A 20 4.57 9.30 -9.95
C VAL A 20 3.07 9.00 -9.90
N ILE A 21 2.28 9.95 -9.41
CA ILE A 21 0.81 9.85 -9.33
C ILE A 21 0.21 10.76 -10.39
N ASP A 22 0.05 10.20 -11.58
CA ASP A 22 -0.44 10.91 -12.76
C ASP A 22 -1.95 10.71 -13.02
N ALA A 23 -2.44 11.28 -14.14
CA ALA A 23 -3.82 11.09 -14.59
C ALA A 23 -4.16 9.61 -14.86
N GLY A 24 -3.18 8.80 -15.27
CA GLY A 24 -3.34 7.36 -15.44
C GLY A 24 -3.61 6.64 -14.12
N THR A 25 -2.96 7.04 -13.02
CA THR A 25 -3.25 6.51 -11.69
C THR A 25 -4.70 6.80 -11.28
N LYS A 26 -5.18 8.03 -11.54
CA LYS A 26 -6.59 8.37 -11.28
C LYS A 26 -7.56 7.57 -12.16
N ALA A 27 -7.20 7.28 -13.42
CA ALA A 27 -8.01 6.44 -14.30
C ALA A 27 -8.13 5.01 -13.75
N ARG A 28 -7.01 4.39 -13.36
CA ARG A 28 -6.99 3.06 -12.72
C ARG A 28 -7.80 3.02 -11.43
N MET A 29 -7.73 4.08 -10.60
CA MET A 29 -8.57 4.20 -9.40
C MET A 29 -10.08 4.20 -9.73
N LYS A 30 -10.49 4.84 -10.84
CA LYS A 30 -11.88 4.82 -11.29
C LYS A 30 -12.31 3.45 -11.83
N GLU A 31 -11.41 2.74 -12.49
CA GLU A 31 -11.65 1.36 -12.93
C GLU A 31 -11.88 0.44 -11.73
N VAL A 32 -11.00 0.50 -10.73
CA VAL A 32 -11.18 -0.25 -9.46
C VAL A 32 -12.51 0.11 -8.78
N LEU A 33 -12.87 1.40 -8.74
CA LEU A 33 -14.16 1.82 -8.18
C LEU A 33 -15.34 1.25 -8.97
N LYS A 34 -15.25 1.22 -10.30
CA LYS A 34 -16.29 0.63 -11.15
C LYS A 34 -16.47 -0.85 -10.85
N ASP A 35 -15.39 -1.62 -10.76
CA ASP A 35 -15.42 -3.05 -10.43
C ASP A 35 -16.05 -3.31 -9.05
N ILE A 36 -15.89 -2.38 -8.11
CA ILE A 36 -16.55 -2.44 -6.80
C ILE A 36 -18.05 -2.18 -6.96
N GLN A 37 -18.42 -1.11 -7.67
CA GLN A 37 -19.82 -0.66 -7.81
C GLN A 37 -20.69 -1.61 -8.63
N ASP A 38 -20.13 -2.23 -9.67
CA ASP A 38 -20.84 -3.22 -10.50
C ASP A 38 -20.79 -4.65 -9.94
N GLY A 39 -20.12 -4.85 -8.80
CA GLY A 39 -20.05 -6.11 -8.06
C GLY A 39 -19.02 -7.11 -8.61
N THR A 40 -18.25 -6.75 -9.64
CA THR A 40 -17.16 -7.59 -10.18
C THR A 40 -16.15 -7.96 -9.10
N PHE A 41 -15.73 -6.99 -8.28
CA PHE A 41 -14.80 -7.23 -7.16
C PHE A 41 -15.34 -8.27 -6.17
N THR A 42 -16.60 -8.12 -5.75
CA THR A 42 -17.26 -9.05 -4.80
C THR A 42 -17.36 -10.45 -5.37
N LYS A 43 -17.76 -10.59 -6.66
CA LYS A 43 -17.84 -11.90 -7.33
C LYS A 43 -16.48 -12.60 -7.35
N ASN A 44 -15.42 -11.87 -7.72
CA ASN A 44 -14.06 -12.40 -7.75
C ASN A 44 -13.59 -12.84 -6.36
N TRP A 45 -13.87 -12.03 -5.32
CA TRP A 45 -13.51 -12.36 -3.96
C TRP A 45 -14.23 -13.61 -3.42
N VAL A 46 -15.54 -13.71 -3.65
CA VAL A 46 -16.32 -14.90 -3.26
C VAL A 46 -15.80 -16.15 -3.94
N ALA A 47 -15.54 -16.09 -5.26
CA ALA A 47 -15.00 -17.23 -6.00
C ALA A 47 -13.61 -17.66 -5.50
N GLU A 48 -12.72 -16.70 -5.20
CA GLU A 48 -11.41 -16.98 -4.61
C GLU A 48 -11.53 -17.63 -3.22
N TYR A 49 -12.48 -17.16 -2.40
CA TYR A 49 -12.75 -17.72 -1.08
C TYR A 49 -13.30 -19.16 -1.16
N GLU A 50 -14.29 -19.40 -2.03
CA GLU A 50 -14.86 -20.72 -2.29
C GLU A 50 -13.83 -21.70 -2.85
N ALA A 51 -12.87 -21.21 -3.63
CA ALA A 51 -11.73 -21.99 -4.13
C ALA A 51 -10.65 -22.29 -3.08
N GLY A 52 -10.80 -21.80 -1.84
CA GLY A 52 -9.86 -22.04 -0.75
C GLY A 52 -8.67 -21.07 -0.68
N LEU A 53 -8.80 -19.86 -1.24
CA LEU A 53 -7.83 -18.76 -1.12
C LEU A 53 -6.43 -19.01 -1.74
N PRO A 54 -6.27 -19.69 -2.88
CA PRO A 54 -4.95 -20.01 -3.42
C PRO A 54 -4.12 -18.77 -3.80
N ASN A 55 -4.72 -17.78 -4.47
CA ASN A 55 -4.04 -16.55 -4.87
C ASN A 55 -3.86 -15.61 -3.68
N TYR A 56 -4.88 -15.48 -2.83
CA TYR A 56 -4.78 -14.66 -1.62
C TYR A 56 -3.61 -15.11 -0.73
N ASN A 57 -3.50 -16.41 -0.48
CA ASN A 57 -2.39 -16.95 0.32
C ASN A 57 -1.04 -16.74 -0.36
N LYS A 58 -0.96 -16.87 -1.68
CA LYS A 58 0.25 -16.58 -2.45
C LYS A 58 0.67 -15.11 -2.33
N PHE A 59 -0.26 -14.16 -2.49
CA PHE A 59 0.03 -12.73 -2.35
C PHE A 59 0.49 -12.41 -0.92
N LYS A 60 -0.25 -12.90 0.07
CA LYS A 60 0.11 -12.74 1.49
C LYS A 60 1.51 -13.27 1.78
N GLN A 61 1.87 -14.45 1.28
CA GLN A 61 3.19 -15.02 1.50
C GLN A 61 4.28 -14.16 0.85
N ALA A 62 4.06 -13.70 -0.39
CA ALA A 62 5.00 -12.82 -1.08
C ALA A 62 5.23 -11.49 -0.33
N ASP A 63 4.17 -10.90 0.22
CA ASP A 63 4.27 -9.67 1.03
C ASP A 63 5.06 -9.91 2.32
N LEU A 64 4.81 -11.03 3.01
CA LEU A 64 5.54 -11.40 4.23
C LEU A 64 7.03 -11.69 3.98
N GLU A 65 7.36 -12.19 2.79
CA GLU A 65 8.73 -12.48 2.37
C GLU A 65 9.45 -11.24 1.80
N HIS A 66 8.75 -10.13 1.60
CA HIS A 66 9.34 -8.94 0.99
C HIS A 66 10.52 -8.42 1.85
N PRO A 67 11.69 -8.10 1.24
CA PRO A 67 12.89 -7.70 2.00
C PRO A 67 12.68 -6.51 2.96
N ILE A 68 11.71 -5.64 2.66
CA ILE A 68 11.34 -4.50 3.52
C ILE A 68 10.87 -4.95 4.91
N GLU A 69 10.25 -6.12 5.03
CA GLU A 69 9.73 -6.62 6.31
C GLU A 69 10.88 -7.05 7.21
N LYS A 70 11.88 -7.74 6.66
CA LYS A 70 13.10 -8.12 7.39
C LYS A 70 13.84 -6.88 7.89
N VAL A 71 14.18 -5.97 6.98
CA VAL A 71 14.92 -4.75 7.31
C VAL A 71 14.12 -3.87 8.28
N GLY A 72 12.82 -3.69 8.01
CA GLY A 72 11.92 -2.90 8.84
C GLY A 72 11.81 -3.44 10.26
N LYS A 73 11.72 -4.76 10.44
CA LYS A 73 11.70 -5.40 11.77
C LYS A 73 12.99 -5.11 12.55
N GLU A 74 14.15 -5.25 11.91
CA GLU A 74 15.45 -4.99 12.55
C GLU A 74 15.60 -3.52 12.96
N LEU A 75 15.15 -2.58 12.12
CA LEU A 75 15.18 -1.16 12.44
C LEU A 75 14.22 -0.83 13.58
N ARG A 76 12.96 -1.28 13.51
CA ARG A 76 11.94 -1.03 14.54
C ARG A 76 12.34 -1.63 15.90
N ALA A 77 13.04 -2.77 15.93
CA ALA A 77 13.54 -3.35 17.17
C ALA A 77 14.54 -2.44 17.91
N LYS A 78 15.26 -1.57 17.20
CA LYS A 78 16.21 -0.62 17.80
C LYS A 78 15.55 0.68 18.25
N MET A 79 14.31 0.92 17.82
CA MET A 79 13.54 2.11 18.18
C MET A 79 12.87 1.88 19.54
N VAL A 80 13.62 2.08 20.63
CA VAL A 80 13.15 1.80 22.01
C VAL A 80 11.85 2.51 22.39
N TRP A 81 11.56 3.66 21.78
CA TRP A 81 10.31 4.40 21.99
C TRP A 81 9.09 3.72 21.37
N LEU A 82 9.27 2.82 20.40
CA LEU A 82 8.18 2.00 19.84
C LEU A 82 7.83 0.81 20.73
N GLN A 83 8.69 0.43 21.68
CA GLN A 83 8.45 -0.65 22.64
C GLN A 83 7.64 -0.16 23.86
N GLY A 84 7.55 1.16 24.04
CA GLY A 84 6.81 1.81 25.12
C GLY A 84 5.34 2.01 24.80
N GLN A 85 4.59 0.91 24.67
CA GLN A 85 3.14 0.74 24.89
C GLN A 85 2.74 -0.66 24.41
N ALA A 86 3.31 -1.70 25.04
CA ALA A 86 2.56 -2.94 25.17
C ALA A 86 1.50 -2.67 26.24
N ALA A 87 0.26 -2.42 25.82
CA ALA A 87 -0.90 -2.60 26.68
C ALA A 87 -1.10 -4.10 26.98
#